data_AF-A0A269XLT7-F1
#
_entry.id   AF-A0A269XLT7-F1
#
_cell.length_a   1.000
_cell.length_b   1.000
_cell.length_c   1.000
_cell.angle_alpha   90.00
_cell.angle_beta   90.00
_cell.angle_gamma   90.00
#
_symmetry.space_group_name_H-M   'P 1'
#
loop_
_entity.id
_entity.type
_entity.pdbx_description
1 polymer ?
#
loop_
_entity_poly.entity_id
_entity_poly.type
_entity_poly.pdbx_seq_one_letter_code
_entity_poly.pdbx_strand_id
1 'polypeptide(L)'
;MKSVMPEGVQWIKNAVSSFQPENNSIILEDNSVVSYEFLVVAPGLQINWSSIKGLKENIGKNGVCSNYSPDYVRETWRQISKFKQGNAIFTHPNTPIKC
;
A
#
# COMPACT_ATOMS: atom_id res chain seq x y z
N MET A 1 9.39 7.72 -9.23
CA MET A 1 10.11 7.83 -7.95
C MET A 1 11.46 8.52 -8.06
N LYS A 2 12.32 8.26 -9.09
CA LYS A 2 13.61 8.98 -9.20
C LYS A 2 13.48 10.52 -9.18
N SER A 3 12.43 11.06 -9.79
CA SER A 3 12.17 12.51 -9.88
C SER A 3 11.85 13.21 -8.55
N VAL A 4 11.56 12.46 -7.47
CA VAL A 4 11.23 13.02 -6.14
C VAL A 4 12.33 12.75 -5.12
N MET A 5 13.42 12.09 -5.51
CA MET A 5 14.56 11.87 -4.62
C MET A 5 15.38 13.17 -4.52
N PRO A 6 15.78 13.60 -3.30
CA PRO A 6 16.66 14.76 -3.14
C PRO A 6 18.00 14.54 -3.84
N GLU A 7 18.61 15.64 -4.27
CA GLU A 7 19.95 15.61 -4.85
C GLU A 7 20.97 15.08 -3.83
N GLY A 8 21.93 14.26 -4.29
CA GLY A 8 22.95 13.65 -3.44
C GLY A 8 22.52 12.42 -2.64
N VAL A 9 21.23 12.04 -2.65
CA VAL A 9 20.75 10.85 -1.92
C VAL A 9 20.94 9.57 -2.74
N GLN A 10 21.51 8.54 -2.11
CA GLN A 10 21.54 7.19 -2.68
C GLN A 10 20.19 6.49 -2.50
N TRP A 11 19.53 6.15 -3.61
CA TRP A 11 18.32 5.34 -3.58
C TRP A 11 18.65 3.85 -3.74
N ILE A 12 18.58 3.10 -2.64
CA ILE A 12 18.65 1.63 -2.66
C ILE A 12 17.27 1.08 -3.05
N LYS A 13 17.15 0.58 -4.28
CA LYS A 13 15.89 0.04 -4.83
C LYS A 13 15.68 -1.42 -4.44
N ASN A 14 15.59 -1.68 -3.14
CA ASN A 14 15.34 -3.02 -2.62
C ASN A 14 14.37 -2.94 -1.44
N ALA A 15 13.60 -4.00 -1.22
CA ALA A 15 12.72 -4.11 -0.06
C ALA A 15 13.55 -4.45 1.18
N VAL A 16 13.16 -3.89 2.33
CA VAL A 16 13.68 -4.30 3.63
C VAL A 16 12.95 -5.57 4.04
N SER A 17 13.70 -6.62 4.34
CA SER A 17 13.16 -7.91 4.78
C SER A 17 13.17 -8.05 6.30
N SER A 18 14.17 -7.47 6.99
CA SER A 18 14.28 -7.56 8.45
C SER A 18 15.05 -6.38 9.06
N PHE A 19 14.76 -6.08 10.32
CA PHE A 19 15.49 -5.10 11.14
C PHE A 19 16.43 -5.83 12.11
N GLN A 20 17.67 -5.33 12.23
CA GLN A 20 18.66 -5.78 13.21
C GLN A 20 19.08 -4.62 14.12
N PRO A 21 18.19 -4.18 15.03
CA PRO A 21 18.41 -2.97 15.84
C PRO A 21 19.65 -3.06 16.72
N GLU A 22 19.94 -4.24 17.30
CA GLU A 22 21.13 -4.47 18.13
C GLU A 22 22.45 -4.27 17.38
N ASN A 23 22.43 -4.42 16.06
CA ASN A 23 23.60 -4.27 15.18
C ASN A 23 23.57 -2.95 14.40
N ASN A 24 22.60 -2.08 14.67
CA ASN A 24 22.31 -0.90 13.86
C ASN A 24 22.29 -1.18 12.34
N SER A 25 21.55 -2.21 11.92
CA SER A 25 21.46 -2.58 10.51
C SER A 25 20.11 -3.13 10.09
N ILE A 26 19.90 -3.24 8.79
CA ILE A 26 18.75 -3.86 8.15
C ILE A 26 19.22 -4.93 7.15
N ILE A 27 18.40 -5.95 6.94
CA ILE A 27 18.58 -6.94 5.89
C ILE A 27 17.61 -6.60 4.75
N LEU A 28 18.11 -6.64 3.53
CA LEU A 28 17.30 -6.45 2.33
C LEU A 28 16.78 -7.80 1.79
N GLU A 29 15.87 -7.78 0.82
CA GLU A 29 15.29 -9.00 0.25
C GLU A 29 16.32 -9.89 -0.46
N ASP A 30 17.43 -9.32 -0.92
CA ASP A 30 18.57 -10.04 -1.53
C ASP A 30 19.60 -10.55 -0.50
N ASN A 31 19.29 -10.46 0.79
CA ASN A 31 20.17 -10.77 1.93
C ASN A 31 21.38 -9.83 2.11
N SER A 32 21.48 -8.75 1.35
CA SER A 32 22.48 -7.71 1.65
C SER A 32 22.14 -6.99 2.96
N VAL A 33 23.18 -6.48 3.63
CA VAL A 33 23.08 -5.79 4.92
C VAL A 33 23.44 -4.33 4.74
N VAL A 34 22.62 -3.44 5.30
CA VAL A 34 22.87 -1.99 5.33
C VAL A 34 22.93 -1.53 6.78
N SER A 35 24.07 -1.01 7.20
CA SER A 35 24.26 -0.41 8.53
C SER A 35 23.85 1.06 8.55
N TYR A 36 23.50 1.56 9.72
CA TYR A 36 23.10 2.95 9.94
C TYR A 36 23.66 3.49 11.27
N GLU A 37 23.76 4.81 11.40
CA GLU A 37 23.89 5.47 12.71
C GLU A 37 22.51 5.83 13.28
N PHE A 38 21.62 6.29 12.40
CA PHE A 38 20.23 6.59 12.72
C PHE A 38 19.30 5.95 11.68
N LEU A 39 18.18 5.40 12.13
CA LEU A 39 17.17 4.80 11.27
C LEU A 39 15.84 5.55 11.41
N VAL A 40 15.34 6.08 10.30
CA VAL A 40 13.98 6.63 10.18
C VAL A 40 13.10 5.61 9.48
N VAL A 41 12.06 5.13 10.15
CA VAL A 41 11.17 4.08 9.65
C VAL A 41 9.88 4.71 9.09
N ALA A 42 9.67 4.61 7.78
CA ALA A 42 8.48 5.15 7.10
C ALA A 42 7.86 4.20 6.04
N PRO A 43 7.54 2.92 6.38
CA PRO A 43 7.02 1.93 5.42
C PRO A 43 5.56 2.15 5.01
N GLY A 44 4.85 3.05 5.70
CA GLY A 44 3.42 3.28 5.50
C GLY A 44 2.55 2.15 6.07
N LEU A 45 1.35 1.98 5.50
CA LEU A 45 0.35 0.99 5.95
C LEU A 45 0.02 -0.02 4.85
N GLN A 46 0.01 -1.29 5.23
CA GLN A 46 -0.35 -2.43 4.38
C GLN A 46 -1.86 -2.58 4.25
N ILE A 47 -2.36 -2.69 3.01
CA ILE A 47 -3.78 -2.95 2.74
C ILE A 47 -4.01 -4.44 2.55
N ASN A 48 -4.82 -5.04 3.42
CA ASN A 48 -5.05 -6.49 3.45
C ASN A 48 -6.31 -6.90 2.68
N TRP A 49 -6.25 -6.85 1.34
CA TRP A 49 -7.40 -7.21 0.48
C TRP A 49 -7.93 -8.63 0.69
N SER A 50 -7.07 -9.58 1.11
CA SER A 50 -7.47 -10.97 1.40
C SER A 50 -8.22 -11.15 2.71
N SER A 51 -8.23 -10.15 3.60
CA SER A 51 -8.95 -10.25 4.88
C SER A 51 -10.47 -10.22 4.72
N ILE A 52 -10.97 -9.87 3.53
CA ILE A 52 -12.39 -9.92 3.19
C ILE A 52 -12.60 -11.05 2.18
N LYS A 53 -13.37 -12.06 2.59
CA LYS A 53 -13.70 -13.22 1.75
C LYS A 53 -14.34 -12.76 0.45
N GLY A 54 -13.78 -13.19 -0.69
CA GLY A 54 -14.28 -12.88 -2.02
C GLY A 54 -13.85 -11.50 -2.57
N LEU A 55 -13.13 -10.69 -1.81
CA LEU A 55 -12.77 -9.34 -2.26
C LEU A 55 -11.70 -9.33 -3.34
N LYS A 56 -10.64 -10.15 -3.22
CA LYS A 56 -9.55 -10.19 -4.21
C LYS A 56 -10.04 -10.57 -5.60
N GLU A 57 -11.07 -11.41 -5.68
CA GLU A 57 -11.63 -11.90 -6.92
C GLU A 57 -12.58 -10.89 -7.58
N ASN A 58 -13.22 -10.04 -6.78
CA ASN A 58 -14.31 -9.15 -7.21
C ASN A 58 -13.92 -7.66 -7.26
N ILE A 59 -12.89 -7.21 -6.55
CA ILE A 59 -12.51 -5.80 -6.55
C ILE A 59 -12.16 -5.31 -7.97
N GLY A 60 -12.73 -4.19 -8.37
CA GLY A 60 -12.65 -3.67 -9.75
C GLY A 60 -13.71 -4.24 -10.71
N LYS A 61 -14.59 -5.14 -10.25
CA LYS A 61 -15.61 -5.83 -11.05
C LYS A 61 -16.95 -5.80 -10.32
N ASN A 62 -18.04 -6.07 -11.06
CA ASN A 62 -19.36 -6.35 -10.49
C ASN A 62 -19.88 -5.28 -9.49
N GLY A 63 -19.50 -4.01 -9.65
CA GLY A 63 -19.89 -2.93 -8.73
C GLY A 63 -19.03 -2.80 -7.47
N VAL A 64 -18.02 -3.65 -7.27
CA VAL A 64 -17.10 -3.59 -6.12
C VAL A 64 -15.87 -2.75 -6.49
N CYS A 65 -15.62 -1.68 -5.73
CA CYS A 65 -14.55 -0.72 -6.00
C CYS A 65 -13.87 -0.23 -4.72
N SER A 66 -12.68 0.37 -4.86
CA SER A 66 -11.99 1.01 -3.74
C SER A 66 -11.07 2.13 -4.19
N ASN A 67 -11.07 3.23 -3.46
CA ASN A 67 -10.15 4.36 -3.66
C ASN A 67 -8.76 4.13 -3.05
N TYR A 68 -8.58 3.07 -2.26
CA TYR A 68 -7.34 2.82 -1.52
C TYR A 68 -6.24 2.16 -2.36
N SER A 69 -6.49 1.83 -3.63
CA SER A 69 -5.49 1.30 -4.57
C SER A 69 -5.51 2.07 -5.89
N PRO A 70 -4.34 2.44 -6.45
CA PRO A 70 -4.27 3.00 -7.80
C PRO A 70 -4.82 2.04 -8.87
N ASP A 71 -4.79 0.72 -8.62
CA ASP A 71 -5.31 -0.29 -9.55
C ASP A 71 -6.84 -0.25 -9.65
N TYR A 72 -7.53 0.13 -8.57
CA TYR A 72 -8.99 0.03 -8.45
C TYR A 72 -9.71 1.39 -8.40
N VAL A 73 -9.00 2.48 -8.11
CA VAL A 73 -9.61 3.81 -7.87
C VAL A 73 -10.46 4.32 -9.04
N ARG A 74 -10.07 4.01 -10.29
CA ARG A 74 -10.83 4.42 -11.47
C ARG A 74 -12.20 3.74 -11.54
N GLU A 75 -12.34 2.55 -10.96
CA GLU A 75 -13.60 1.84 -10.93
C GLU A 75 -14.65 2.57 -10.10
N THR A 76 -14.24 3.19 -9.00
CA THR A 76 -15.16 3.95 -8.14
C THR A 76 -15.86 5.06 -8.92
N TRP A 77 -15.10 5.85 -9.69
CA TRP A 77 -15.69 6.89 -10.53
C TRP A 77 -16.58 6.31 -11.65
N ARG A 78 -16.13 5.23 -12.28
CA ARG A 78 -16.91 4.56 -13.33
C ARG A 78 -18.27 4.07 -12.82
N GLN A 79 -18.31 3.51 -11.61
CA GLN A 79 -19.53 3.01 -11.00
C GLN A 79 -20.46 4.15 -10.58
N ILE A 80 -19.93 5.16 -9.86
CA ILE A 80 -20.77 6.25 -9.35
C ILE A 80 -21.35 7.12 -10.47
N SER A 81 -20.59 7.35 -11.57
CA SER A 81 -21.07 8.15 -12.72
C SER A 81 -22.19 7.46 -13.51
N LYS A 82 -22.26 6.12 -13.46
CA LYS A 82 -23.28 5.32 -14.14
C LYS A 82 -24.44 4.92 -13.23
N PHE A 83 -24.31 5.10 -11.92
CA PHE A 83 -25.32 4.74 -10.94
C PHE A 83 -26.63 5.49 -11.21
N LYS A 84 -27.77 4.78 -11.18
CA LYS A 84 -29.10 5.34 -11.42
C LYS A 84 -30.04 5.12 -10.24
N GLN A 85 -30.07 3.91 -9.70
CA GLN A 85 -30.97 3.51 -8.61
C GLN A 85 -30.46 2.25 -7.92
N GLY A 86 -31.01 1.95 -6.73
CA GLY A 86 -30.63 0.80 -5.90
C GLY A 86 -29.81 1.24 -4.69
N ASN A 87 -28.95 0.34 -4.18
CA ASN A 87 -28.14 0.61 -2.98
C ASN A 87 -26.70 0.94 -3.37
N ALA A 88 -26.19 2.07 -2.87
CA ALA A 88 -24.77 2.39 -2.85
C ALA A 88 -24.25 2.18 -1.43
N ILE A 89 -23.38 1.17 -1.25
CA ILE A 89 -22.85 0.79 0.08
C ILE A 89 -21.40 1.22 0.18
N PHE A 90 -21.08 1.91 1.28
CA PHE A 90 -19.73 2.31 1.65
C PHE A 90 -19.36 1.61 2.95
N THR A 91 -18.12 1.14 3.05
CA THR A 91 -17.65 0.36 4.20
C THR A 91 -16.54 1.08 4.96
N HIS A 92 -16.43 0.78 6.25
CA HIS A 92 -15.32 1.19 7.11
C HIS A 92 -14.78 -0.07 7.79
N PRO A 93 -13.49 -0.42 7.64
CA PRO A 93 -12.95 -1.62 8.25
C PRO A 93 -12.80 -1.43 9.76
N ASN A 94 -12.82 -2.53 10.52
CA ASN A 94 -12.52 -2.51 11.95
C ASN A 94 -11.00 -2.59 12.20
N THR A 95 -10.23 -1.74 11.52
CA THR A 95 -8.77 -1.64 11.62
C THR A 95 -8.35 -0.18 11.50
N PRO A 96 -7.14 0.20 11.96
CA PRO A 96 -6.57 1.50 11.63
C PRO A 96 -6.56 1.75 10.11
N ILE A 97 -6.81 2.98 9.69
CA ILE A 97 -6.86 3.40 8.28
C ILE A 97 -5.92 4.56 8.00
N LYS A 98 -5.60 4.77 6.72
CA LYS A 98 -4.89 5.95 6.19
C LYS A 98 -5.86 6.79 5.36
N CYS A 99 -5.73 8.12 5.39
CA CYS A 99 -6.44 9.04 4.51
C CYS A 99 -5.50 10.19 4.16
#